data_AF-A0A3S1TW27-F1
#
_entry.id   AF-A0A3S1TW27-F1
#
_cell.length_a   1.000
_cell.length_b   1.000
_cell.length_c   1.000
_cell.angle_alpha   90.00
_cell.angle_beta   90.00
_cell.angle_gamma   90.00
#
_symmetry.space_group_name_H-M   'P 1'
#
loop_
_entity.id
_entity.type
_entity.pdbx_description
1 polymer ?
#
loop_
_entity_poly.entity_id
_entity_poly.type
_entity_poly.pdbx_seq_one_letter_code
_entity_poly.pdbx_strand_id
1 'polypeptide(L)'
;SMAFRGIEAKPAATGRVNLHAKAPGIFTVDAAAIDAINAIDPAITIATLAQHAPVEKGQMVATVKIIPFAVGSALVDAATEICAAGEIFAVNAYRPVRVGVIQTVLPGIKPSVLDKTLRVTEARLARTGGRLTAERRTAHEIAPVAEATDSLVREKERGV
;
A
#
# COMPACT_ATOMS: atom_id res chain seq x y z
N SER A 1 7.03 -23.40 -6.77
CA SER A 1 6.31 -22.93 -5.58
C SER A 1 5.81 -21.52 -5.86
N MET A 2 4.72 -21.08 -5.23
CA MET A 2 4.15 -19.75 -5.45
C MET A 2 4.99 -18.67 -4.73
N ALA A 3 5.55 -17.73 -5.48
CA ALA A 3 6.36 -16.65 -4.91
C ALA A 3 5.51 -15.41 -4.57
N PHE A 4 5.72 -14.86 -3.37
CA PHE A 4 5.11 -13.62 -2.92
C PHE A 4 5.97 -12.90 -1.88
N ARG A 5 5.79 -11.58 -1.76
CA ARG A 5 6.57 -10.71 -0.85
C ARG A 5 5.68 -9.85 0.03
N GLY A 6 6.14 -9.54 1.24
CA GLY A 6 5.37 -8.70 2.18
C GLY A 6 4.06 -9.34 2.67
N ILE A 7 3.88 -10.64 2.42
CA ILE A 7 2.67 -11.41 2.69
C ILE A 7 3.01 -12.60 3.59
N GLU A 8 2.05 -12.99 4.42
CA GLU A 8 2.07 -14.17 5.27
C GLU A 8 0.96 -15.13 4.84
N ALA A 9 1.31 -16.37 4.51
CA ALA A 9 0.33 -17.44 4.32
C ALA A 9 -0.08 -18.02 5.67
N LYS A 10 -1.38 -18.05 5.95
CA LYS A 10 -1.90 -18.75 7.13
C LYS A 10 -1.96 -20.26 6.88
N PRO A 11 -1.98 -21.08 7.93
CA PRO A 11 -2.12 -22.53 7.79
C PRO A 11 -3.32 -22.90 6.91
N ALA A 12 -3.16 -23.96 6.12
CA ALA A 12 -4.25 -24.49 5.32
C ALA A 12 -5.36 -25.04 6.24
N ALA A 13 -6.61 -24.69 5.94
CA ALA A 13 -7.77 -25.20 6.64
C ALA A 13 -8.93 -25.37 5.64
N THR A 14 -9.55 -26.56 5.66
CA THR A 14 -10.73 -26.91 4.83
C THR A 14 -10.57 -26.51 3.36
N GLY A 15 -9.47 -26.92 2.72
CA GLY A 15 -9.19 -26.64 1.31
C GLY A 15 -8.80 -25.19 1.00
N ARG A 16 -8.57 -24.34 2.02
CA ARG A 16 -8.29 -22.91 1.85
C ARG A 16 -6.98 -22.49 2.50
N VAL A 17 -6.29 -21.57 1.85
CA VAL A 17 -5.16 -20.80 2.42
C VAL A 17 -5.44 -19.31 2.25
N ASN A 18 -5.41 -18.57 3.35
CA ASN A 18 -5.57 -17.11 3.33
C ASN A 18 -4.20 -16.44 3.42
N LEU A 19 -3.97 -15.46 2.53
CA LEU A 19 -2.77 -14.66 2.44
C LEU A 19 -3.03 -13.29 3.05
N HIS A 20 -2.24 -12.89 4.05
CA HIS A 20 -2.41 -11.63 4.77
C HIS A 20 -1.21 -10.70 4.61
N ALA A 21 -1.46 -9.40 4.56
CA ALA A 21 -0.42 -8.38 4.54
C ALA A 21 0.40 -8.36 5.84
N LYS A 22 1.74 -8.34 5.74
CA LYS A 22 2.62 -8.23 6.92
C LYS A 22 2.75 -6.80 7.45
N ALA A 23 2.46 -5.81 6.62
CA ALA A 23 2.58 -4.38 6.90
C ALA A 23 1.55 -3.59 6.08
N PRO A 24 1.21 -2.35 6.48
CA PRO A 24 0.39 -1.48 5.64
C PRO A 24 1.15 -1.09 4.36
N GLY A 25 0.46 -1.01 3.23
CA GLY A 25 1.11 -0.76 1.94
C GLY A 25 0.16 -0.80 0.76
N ILE A 26 0.74 -1.01 -0.43
CA ILE A 26 0.01 -1.20 -1.69
C ILE A 26 0.15 -2.65 -2.15
N PHE A 27 -0.99 -3.32 -2.33
CA PHE A 27 -1.06 -4.66 -2.89
C PHE A 27 -0.81 -4.62 -4.40
N THR A 28 0.03 -5.54 -4.90
CA THR A 28 0.24 -5.78 -6.32
C THR A 28 0.05 -7.25 -6.63
N VAL A 29 -0.51 -7.53 -7.81
CA VAL A 29 -0.83 -8.85 -8.32
C VAL A 29 -0.53 -8.93 -9.81
N ASP A 30 0.02 -10.05 -10.25
CA ASP A 30 0.00 -10.44 -11.66
C ASP A 30 -1.39 -10.99 -12.02
N ALA A 31 -2.23 -10.11 -12.56
CA ALA A 31 -3.60 -10.48 -12.95
C ALA A 31 -3.62 -11.58 -14.01
N ALA A 32 -2.68 -11.57 -14.96
CA ALA A 32 -2.63 -12.56 -16.03
C ALA A 32 -2.31 -13.96 -15.49
N ALA A 33 -1.38 -14.07 -14.54
CA ALA A 33 -1.09 -15.33 -13.86
C ALA A 33 -2.31 -15.85 -13.08
N ILE A 34 -3.06 -14.97 -12.42
CA ILE A 34 -4.27 -15.34 -11.68
C ILE A 34 -5.38 -15.82 -12.61
N ASP A 35 -5.62 -15.09 -13.69
CA ASP A 35 -6.62 -15.46 -14.69
C ASP A 35 -6.25 -16.79 -15.35
N ALA A 36 -4.97 -17.01 -15.67
CA ALA A 36 -4.48 -18.27 -16.23
C ALA A 36 -4.68 -19.45 -15.26
N ILE A 37 -4.40 -19.29 -13.97
CA ILE A 37 -4.66 -20.32 -12.96
C ILE A 37 -6.16 -20.61 -12.82
N ASN A 38 -6.98 -19.56 -12.72
CA ASN A 38 -8.43 -19.69 -12.57
C ASN A 38 -9.11 -20.27 -13.83
N ALA A 39 -8.47 -20.20 -14.99
CA ALA A 39 -8.94 -20.80 -16.24
C ALA A 39 -8.63 -22.30 -16.36
N ILE A 40 -7.77 -22.87 -15.50
CA ILE A 40 -7.43 -24.31 -15.56
C ILE A 40 -8.66 -25.17 -15.28
N ASP A 41 -9.27 -24.99 -14.11
CA ASP A 41 -10.42 -25.76 -13.67
C ASP A 41 -11.09 -25.03 -12.48
N PRO A 42 -12.43 -24.93 -12.42
CA PRO A 42 -13.13 -24.26 -11.33
C PRO A 42 -12.89 -24.89 -9.94
N ALA A 43 -12.34 -26.10 -9.86
CA ALA A 43 -11.96 -26.73 -8.60
C ALA A 43 -10.76 -26.06 -7.91
N ILE A 44 -9.93 -25.30 -8.65
CA ILE A 44 -8.81 -24.51 -8.12
C ILE A 44 -9.12 -23.03 -8.38
N THR A 45 -9.17 -22.22 -7.33
CA THR A 45 -9.46 -20.79 -7.49
C THR A 45 -8.60 -19.94 -6.59
N ILE A 46 -8.13 -18.83 -7.13
CA ILE A 46 -7.48 -17.76 -6.39
C ILE A 46 -8.31 -16.49 -6.54
N ALA A 47 -8.70 -15.91 -5.40
CA ALA A 47 -9.32 -14.59 -5.35
C ALA A 47 -8.39 -13.61 -4.63
N THR A 48 -8.35 -12.38 -5.11
CA THR A 48 -7.39 -11.34 -4.68
C THR A 48 -8.09 -10.01 -4.50
N LEU A 49 -7.47 -9.08 -3.77
CA LEU A 49 -7.82 -7.66 -3.87
C LEU A 49 -7.44 -7.11 -5.26
N ALA A 50 -8.04 -5.99 -5.63
CA ALA A 50 -7.70 -5.31 -6.88
C ALA A 50 -6.23 -4.87 -6.92
N GLN A 51 -5.67 -4.81 -8.13
CA GLN A 51 -4.34 -4.26 -8.36
C GLN A 51 -4.23 -2.84 -7.79
N HIS A 52 -3.15 -2.58 -7.07
CA HIS A 52 -2.87 -1.32 -6.36
C HIS A 52 -3.82 -0.98 -5.20
N ALA A 53 -4.57 -1.95 -4.67
CA ALA A 53 -5.37 -1.71 -3.47
C ALA A 53 -4.50 -1.31 -2.26
N PRO A 54 -4.85 -0.26 -1.51
CA PRO A 54 -4.22 0.01 -0.23
C PRO A 54 -4.65 -1.04 0.79
N VAL A 55 -3.70 -1.50 1.61
CA VAL A 55 -3.93 -2.54 2.61
C VAL A 55 -3.38 -2.15 3.96
N GLU A 56 -4.02 -2.66 5.02
CA GLU A 56 -3.56 -2.58 6.40
C GLU A 56 -2.80 -3.85 6.81
N LYS A 57 -1.97 -3.75 7.86
CA LYS A 57 -1.33 -4.94 8.44
C LYS A 57 -2.38 -5.95 8.90
N GLY A 58 -2.19 -7.21 8.51
CA GLY A 58 -3.09 -8.31 8.84
C GLY A 58 -4.33 -8.41 7.96
N GLN A 59 -4.55 -7.49 7.02
CA GLN A 59 -5.65 -7.58 6.06
C GLN A 59 -5.44 -8.77 5.12
N MET A 60 -6.52 -9.50 4.82
CA MET A 60 -6.49 -10.58 3.82
C MET A 60 -6.43 -9.96 2.43
N VAL A 61 -5.38 -10.29 1.68
CA VAL A 61 -5.12 -9.73 0.34
C VAL A 61 -5.39 -10.72 -0.78
N ALA A 62 -5.33 -12.01 -0.47
CA ALA A 62 -5.66 -13.09 -1.40
C ALA A 62 -6.07 -14.35 -0.65
N THR A 63 -6.79 -15.24 -1.32
CA THR A 63 -7.16 -16.57 -0.82
C THR A 63 -7.06 -17.59 -1.94
N VAL A 64 -6.49 -18.74 -1.63
CA VAL A 64 -6.41 -19.90 -2.51
C VAL A 64 -7.41 -20.93 -2.02
N LYS A 65 -8.20 -21.51 -2.92
CA LYS A 65 -9.17 -22.57 -2.63
C LYS A 65 -8.98 -23.76 -3.56
N ILE A 66 -8.96 -24.92 -2.94
CA ILE A 66 -9.44 -26.17 -3.52
C ILE A 66 -10.91 -26.27 -3.11
N ILE A 67 -11.82 -26.12 -4.07
CA ILE A 67 -13.26 -26.05 -3.82
C ILE A 67 -13.85 -27.41 -3.44
N PRO A 68 -13.61 -28.51 -4.19
CA PRO A 68 -13.99 -29.85 -3.76
C PRO A 68 -13.07 -30.36 -2.65
N PHE A 69 -13.39 -31.53 -2.08
CA PHE A 69 -12.58 -32.15 -1.04
C PHE A 69 -11.14 -32.48 -1.51
N ALA A 70 -10.97 -32.80 -2.79
CA ALA A 70 -9.69 -33.07 -3.42
C ALA A 70 -9.75 -32.73 -4.92
N VAL A 71 -8.58 -32.53 -5.52
CA VAL A 71 -8.39 -32.31 -6.97
C VAL A 71 -7.33 -33.26 -7.50
N GLY A 72 -7.38 -33.56 -8.80
CA GLY A 72 -6.36 -34.37 -9.46
C GLY A 72 -5.00 -33.69 -9.46
N SER A 73 -3.92 -34.46 -9.33
CA SER A 73 -2.56 -33.93 -9.27
C SER A 73 -2.20 -33.12 -10.52
N ALA A 74 -2.63 -33.54 -11.71
CA ALA A 74 -2.37 -32.84 -12.96
C ALA A 74 -2.88 -31.39 -12.95
N LEU A 75 -4.00 -31.10 -12.29
CA LEU A 75 -4.53 -29.73 -12.14
C LEU A 75 -3.64 -28.89 -11.23
N VAL A 76 -3.16 -29.49 -10.13
CA VAL A 76 -2.22 -28.84 -9.22
C VAL A 76 -0.89 -28.58 -9.91
N ASP A 77 -0.37 -29.55 -10.66
CA ASP A 77 0.89 -29.45 -11.39
C ASP A 77 0.83 -28.29 -12.39
N ALA A 78 -0.22 -28.22 -13.21
CA ALA A 78 -0.45 -27.11 -14.15
C ALA A 78 -0.50 -25.74 -13.44
N ALA A 79 -1.21 -25.63 -12.32
CA ALA A 79 -1.26 -24.39 -11.55
C ALA A 79 0.12 -24.02 -10.97
N THR A 80 0.89 -25.01 -10.51
CA THR A 80 2.22 -24.78 -9.94
C THR A 80 3.27 -24.38 -10.98
N GLU A 81 3.12 -24.82 -12.23
CA GLU A 81 3.98 -24.43 -13.35
C GLU A 81 3.81 -22.93 -13.64
N ILE A 82 2.56 -22.44 -13.72
CA ILE A 82 2.29 -21.00 -13.87
C ILE A 82 2.89 -20.22 -12.70
N CYS A 83 2.74 -20.74 -11.48
CA CYS A 83 3.29 -20.10 -10.29
C CYS A 83 4.82 -20.02 -10.27
N ALA A 84 5.52 -20.85 -11.04
CA ALA A 84 6.98 -20.88 -11.08
C ALA A 84 7.58 -19.74 -11.94
N ALA A 85 6.76 -19.04 -12.74
CA ALA A 85 7.23 -18.00 -13.64
C ALA A 85 7.71 -16.72 -12.94
N GLY A 86 7.22 -16.41 -11.72
CA GLY A 86 7.62 -15.20 -11.02
C GLY A 86 6.81 -14.88 -9.75
N GLU A 87 7.00 -13.65 -9.24
CA GLU A 87 6.25 -13.10 -8.11
C GLU A 87 4.78 -12.84 -8.53
N ILE A 88 3.83 -13.56 -7.94
CA ILE A 88 2.40 -13.39 -8.25
C ILE A 88 1.79 -12.27 -7.40
N PHE A 89 2.24 -12.13 -6.15
CA PHE A 89 1.71 -11.14 -5.21
C PHE A 89 2.82 -10.38 -4.50
N ALA A 90 2.57 -9.12 -4.22
CA ALA A 90 3.32 -8.42 -3.19
C ALA A 90 2.45 -7.45 -2.39
N VAL A 91 2.87 -7.18 -1.16
CA VAL A 91 2.50 -5.96 -0.45
C VAL A 91 3.73 -5.08 -0.35
N ASN A 92 3.68 -3.95 -1.04
CA ASN A 92 4.71 -2.94 -1.04
C ASN A 92 4.47 -2.00 0.13
N ALA A 93 5.17 -2.24 1.23
CA ALA A 93 5.01 -1.47 2.46
C ALA A 93 5.23 0.03 2.21
N TYR A 94 4.41 0.87 2.86
CA TYR A 94 4.63 2.31 2.82
C TYR A 94 6.01 2.65 3.40
N ARG A 95 6.64 3.67 2.84
CA ARG A 95 7.87 4.25 3.37
C ARG A 95 7.49 5.55 4.10
N PRO A 96 7.57 5.60 5.44
CA PRO A 96 7.36 6.82 6.19
C PRO A 96 8.23 7.96 5.66
N VAL A 97 7.63 9.14 5.48
CA VAL A 97 8.32 10.36 5.09
C VAL A 97 8.09 11.47 6.10
N ARG A 98 9.11 12.31 6.27
CA ARG A 98 9.01 13.59 6.99
C ARG A 98 8.57 14.66 5.99
N VAL A 99 7.54 15.42 6.34
CA VAL A 99 6.95 16.44 5.47
C VAL A 99 6.95 17.78 6.18
N GLY A 100 7.46 18.81 5.51
CA GLY A 100 7.26 20.21 5.89
C GLY A 100 6.13 20.81 5.05
N VAL A 101 5.32 21.68 5.64
CA VAL A 101 4.20 22.36 4.96
C VAL A 101 4.41 23.86 4.98
N ILE A 102 4.22 24.51 3.82
CA ILE A 102 4.19 25.96 3.69
C ILE A 102 2.76 26.34 3.28
N GLN A 103 2.13 27.21 4.06
CA GLN A 103 0.80 27.73 3.78
C GLN A 103 0.88 29.24 3.54
N THR A 104 0.45 29.69 2.36
CA THR A 104 0.38 31.14 2.09
C THR A 104 -0.89 31.75 2.69
N VAL A 105 -0.77 32.95 3.23
CA VAL A 105 -1.86 33.73 3.82
C VAL A 105 -2.29 34.82 2.84
N LEU A 106 -3.60 34.96 2.67
CA LEU A 106 -4.24 36.03 1.88
C LEU A 106 -5.22 36.80 2.77
N PRO A 107 -5.48 38.09 2.48
CA PRO A 107 -6.57 38.83 3.12
C PRO A 107 -7.89 38.07 3.01
N GLY A 108 -8.58 37.88 4.14
CA GLY A 108 -9.86 37.17 4.21
C GLY A 108 -9.78 35.67 4.53
N ILE A 109 -8.59 35.05 4.52
CA ILE A 109 -8.43 33.68 5.01
C ILE A 109 -8.39 33.69 6.54
N LYS A 110 -9.35 33.00 7.17
CA LYS A 110 -9.37 32.83 8.63
C LYS A 110 -8.24 31.88 9.06
N PRO A 111 -7.51 32.15 10.17
CA PRO A 111 -6.47 31.25 10.69
C PRO A 111 -6.95 29.80 10.89
N SER A 112 -8.20 29.62 11.31
CA SER A 112 -8.81 28.29 11.53
C SER A 112 -8.89 27.43 10.26
N VAL A 113 -8.93 28.03 9.07
CA VAL A 113 -8.87 27.29 7.80
C VAL A 113 -7.48 26.71 7.58
N LEU A 114 -6.44 27.46 7.92
CA LEU A 114 -5.06 27.01 7.84
C LEU A 114 -4.80 25.88 8.85
N ASP A 115 -5.29 26.03 10.09
CA ASP A 115 -5.19 25.01 11.13
C ASP A 115 -5.89 23.70 10.73
N LYS A 116 -7.09 23.80 10.12
CA LYS A 116 -7.82 22.63 9.61
C LYS A 116 -7.05 21.95 8.47
N THR A 117 -6.45 22.73 7.58
CA THR A 117 -5.63 22.22 6.48
C THR A 117 -4.44 21.42 7.02
N LEU A 118 -3.78 21.94 8.05
CA LEU A 118 -2.68 21.26 8.72
C LEU A 118 -3.12 19.93 9.33
N ARG A 119 -4.21 19.94 10.13
CA ARG A 119 -4.76 18.74 10.77
C ARG A 119 -5.15 17.66 9.78
N VAL A 120 -5.82 18.03 8.67
CA VAL A 120 -6.23 17.06 7.64
C VAL A 120 -5.02 16.49 6.90
N THR A 121 -4.00 17.31 6.65
CA THR A 121 -2.75 16.88 6.01
C THR A 121 -1.99 15.89 6.90
N GLU A 122 -1.87 16.19 8.19
CA GLU A 122 -1.24 15.30 9.17
C GLU A 122 -1.97 13.96 9.27
N ALA A 123 -3.32 13.97 9.33
CA ALA A 123 -4.12 12.75 9.36
C ALA A 123 -3.92 11.88 8.11
N ARG A 124 -3.74 12.49 6.92
CA ARG A 124 -3.44 11.76 5.67
C ARG A 124 -2.05 11.12 5.72
N LEU A 125 -1.03 11.84 6.19
CA LEU A 125 0.33 11.33 6.32
C LEU A 125 0.41 10.18 7.34
N ALA A 126 -0.30 10.30 8.46
CA ALA A 126 -0.30 9.28 9.51
C ALA A 126 -0.73 7.90 9.01
N ARG A 127 -1.66 7.83 8.04
CA ARG A 127 -2.13 6.57 7.42
C ARG A 127 -1.04 5.78 6.69
N THR A 128 0.01 6.45 6.23
CA THR A 128 1.17 5.81 5.58
C THR A 128 2.41 5.78 6.48
N GLY A 129 2.23 6.10 7.77
CA GLY A 129 3.32 6.23 8.73
C GLY A 129 4.13 7.52 8.61
N GLY A 130 3.79 8.42 7.68
CA GLY A 130 4.39 9.73 7.55
C GLY A 130 4.13 10.63 8.75
N ARG A 131 4.94 11.69 8.86
CA ARG A 131 4.83 12.72 9.91
C ARG A 131 5.02 14.10 9.31
N LEU A 132 4.24 15.06 9.80
CA LEU A 132 4.51 16.46 9.58
C LEU A 132 5.52 16.94 10.62
N THR A 133 6.63 17.53 10.20
CA THR A 133 7.73 17.91 11.10
C THR A 133 7.86 19.42 11.26
N ALA A 134 7.33 20.20 10.32
CA ALA A 134 7.38 21.64 10.37
C ALA A 134 6.22 22.27 9.58
N GLU A 135 5.77 23.43 10.05
CA GLU A 135 4.83 24.28 9.34
C GLU A 135 5.37 25.72 9.29
N ARG A 136 5.11 26.40 8.17
CA ARG A 136 5.38 27.82 7.98
C ARG A 136 4.18 28.49 7.34
N ARG A 137 3.84 29.68 7.81
CA ARG A 137 2.85 30.57 7.18
C ARG A 137 3.55 31.80 6.63
N THR A 138 3.32 32.11 5.36
CA THR A 138 4.00 33.22 4.67
C THR A 138 2.99 34.09 3.93
N ALA A 139 3.36 35.31 3.55
CA ALA A 139 2.57 36.07 2.59
C ALA A 139 2.47 35.30 1.25
N HIS A 140 1.38 35.51 0.51
CA HIS A 140 1.19 34.94 -0.82
C HIS A 140 2.03 35.67 -1.88
N GLU A 141 3.34 35.59 -1.71
CA GLU A 141 4.34 36.26 -2.54
C GLU A 141 5.52 35.30 -2.78
N ILE A 142 6.23 35.51 -3.90
CA ILE A 142 7.30 34.60 -4.33
C ILE A 142 8.44 34.56 -3.30
N ALA A 143 8.94 35.72 -2.86
CA ALA A 143 10.12 35.79 -2.00
C ALA A 143 9.91 35.13 -0.62
N PRO A 144 8.82 35.41 0.14
CA PRO A 144 8.55 34.75 1.41
C PRO A 144 8.39 33.22 1.29
N VAL A 145 7.80 32.72 0.20
CA VAL A 145 7.64 31.27 -0.03
C VAL A 145 8.99 30.62 -0.35
N ALA A 146 9.82 31.27 -1.17
CA ALA A 146 11.15 30.78 -1.48
C ALA A 146 12.02 30.68 -0.22
N GLU A 147 12.03 31.71 0.63
CA GLU A 147 12.74 31.71 1.90
C GLU A 147 12.29 30.59 2.84
N ALA A 148 10.97 30.40 3.00
CA ALA A 148 10.43 29.32 3.81
C ALA A 148 10.80 27.94 3.24
N THR A 149 10.85 27.78 1.92
CA THR A 149 11.26 26.54 1.26
C THR A 149 12.71 26.21 1.57
N ASP A 150 13.62 27.19 1.38
CA ASP A 150 15.04 27.02 1.68
C ASP A 150 15.29 26.70 3.16
N SER A 151 14.55 27.34 4.08
CA SER A 151 14.61 27.03 5.51
C SER A 151 14.24 25.58 5.79
N LEU A 152 13.11 25.10 5.24
CA LEU A 152 12.62 23.74 5.47
C LEU A 152 13.53 22.67 4.85
N VAL A 153 14.14 22.95 3.69
CA VAL A 153 15.12 22.05 3.07
C VAL A 153 16.35 21.90 3.98
N ARG A 154 16.90 23.01 4.49
CA ARG A 154 18.04 22.98 5.42
C ARG A 154 17.72 22.26 6.73
N GLU A 155 16.52 22.43 7.28
CA GLU A 155 16.06 21.74 8.49
C GLU A 155 15.99 20.21 8.26
N LYS A 156 15.46 19.79 7.11
CA LYS A 156 15.40 18.36 6.73
C LYS A 156 16.79 17.72 6.66
N GLU A 157 17.77 18.40 6.08
CA GLU A 157 19.16 17.94 5.95
C GLU A 157 19.87 17.80 7.30
N ARG A 158 19.51 18.63 8.28
CA ARG A 158 20.08 18.59 9.64
C ARG A 158 19.54 17.46 10.51
N GLY A 159 18.55 16.70 10.03
CA GLY A 159 18.00 15.55 10.77
C GLY A 159 17.18 15.90 12.01
N VAL A 160 16.91 17.18 12.25
CA VAL A 160 15.95 17.66 13.26
C VAL A 160 14.52 17.43 12.76
#